data_AF-A0A8S2WBC3-F1
#
_entry.id   AF-A0A8S2WBC3-F1
#
_cell.length_a   1.000
_cell.length_b   1.000
_cell.length_c   1.000
_cell.angle_alpha   90.00
_cell.angle_beta   90.00
_cell.angle_gamma   90.00
#
_symmetry.space_group_name_H-M   'P 1'
#
loop_
_entity.id
_entity.type
_entity.pdbx_description
1 polymer ?
#
loop_
_entity_poly.entity_id
_entity_poly.type
_entity_poly.pdbx_seq_one_letter_code
_entity_poly.pdbx_strand_id
1 'polypeptide(L)'
;TFGMDDWNLKEDKDDTKMIMKKCATLFPSLKNAQVISVDIGLRPFRDTIRLEYELIKSKNNENGVHVVHNYGHSGSGVTLCWGCSKDVVDLVRKVIPAQKERKTETSTNAVEQHEELWNIIDDNELIT
;
A
#
# COMPACT_ATOMS: atom_id res chain seq x y z
N THR A 1 -14.85 -10.21 7.81
CA THR A 1 -14.61 -11.68 7.81
C THR A 1 -13.51 -12.03 6.82
N PHE A 2 -13.13 -13.30 6.68
CA PHE A 2 -12.28 -13.77 5.59
C PHE A 2 -13.15 -14.60 4.65
N GLY A 3 -13.66 -13.97 3.58
CA GLY A 3 -14.46 -14.61 2.54
C GLY A 3 -13.56 -14.97 1.37
N MET A 4 -13.03 -16.20 1.36
CA MET A 4 -12.28 -16.69 0.21
C MET A 4 -13.24 -16.86 -0.97
N ASP A 5 -12.83 -16.39 -2.15
CA ASP A 5 -13.65 -16.39 -3.37
C ASP A 5 -14.99 -15.64 -3.28
N ASP A 6 -15.14 -14.77 -2.27
CA ASP A 6 -16.29 -13.87 -2.14
C ASP A 6 -15.99 -12.50 -2.76
N TRP A 7 -16.76 -12.16 -3.77
CA TRP A 7 -16.65 -10.90 -4.52
C TRP A 7 -17.76 -9.89 -4.14
N ASN A 8 -18.53 -10.18 -3.10
CA ASN A 8 -19.59 -9.29 -2.64
C ASN A 8 -19.01 -8.00 -2.05
N LEU A 9 -19.43 -6.86 -2.62
CA LEU A 9 -19.07 -5.52 -2.15
C LEU A 9 -20.20 -4.85 -1.37
N LYS A 10 -21.30 -5.56 -1.12
CA LYS A 10 -22.42 -5.07 -0.30
C LYS A 10 -22.24 -5.51 1.14
N GLU A 11 -22.74 -4.69 2.05
CA GLU A 11 -22.84 -5.03 3.45
C GLU A 11 -23.63 -6.33 3.65
N ASP A 12 -23.04 -7.25 4.42
CA ASP A 12 -23.75 -8.32 5.09
C ASP A 12 -24.01 -7.92 6.56
N LYS A 13 -25.29 -7.85 6.92
CA LYS A 13 -25.71 -7.44 8.27
C LYS A 13 -25.32 -8.44 9.33
N ASP A 14 -25.21 -9.72 9.00
CA ASP A 14 -24.85 -10.76 9.96
C ASP A 14 -23.35 -10.75 10.23
N ASP A 15 -22.52 -10.48 9.22
CA ASP A 15 -21.10 -10.19 9.41
C ASP A 15 -20.87 -8.97 10.30
N THR A 16 -21.62 -7.89 10.06
CA THR A 16 -21.55 -6.67 10.88
C THR A 16 -21.90 -6.95 12.33
N LYS A 17 -23.04 -7.61 12.61
CA LYS A 17 -23.43 -8.01 13.97
C LYS A 17 -22.38 -8.92 14.62
N MET A 18 -21.84 -9.87 13.87
CA MET A 18 -20.83 -10.80 14.36
C MET A 18 -19.54 -10.07 14.76
N ILE A 19 -19.03 -9.17 13.91
CA ILE A 19 -17.82 -8.38 14.18
C ILE A 19 -18.03 -7.52 15.43
N MET A 20 -19.14 -6.77 15.49
CA MET A 20 -19.47 -5.91 16.63
C MET A 20 -19.54 -6.71 17.94
N LYS A 21 -20.21 -7.88 17.93
CA LYS A 21 -20.31 -8.75 19.11
C LYS A 21 -18.94 -9.28 19.56
N LYS A 22 -18.08 -9.69 18.62
CA LYS A 22 -16.73 -10.19 18.92
C LYS A 22 -15.86 -9.07 19.50
N CYS A 23 -15.85 -7.90 18.88
CA CYS A 23 -15.11 -6.74 19.37
C CYS A 23 -15.58 -6.31 20.76
N ALA A 24 -16.89 -6.24 21.02
CA ALA A 24 -17.43 -5.89 22.34
C ALA A 24 -17.14 -6.95 23.42
N THR A 25 -16.98 -8.23 23.03
CA THR A 25 -16.53 -9.28 23.96
C THR A 25 -15.09 -9.06 24.40
N LEU A 26 -14.20 -8.68 23.47
CA LEU A 26 -12.78 -8.43 23.74
C LEU A 26 -12.55 -7.09 24.45
N PHE A 27 -13.32 -6.07 24.05
CA PHE A 27 -13.23 -4.71 24.57
C PHE A 27 -14.63 -4.21 24.95
N PRO A 28 -15.06 -4.44 26.21
CA PRO A 28 -16.42 -4.13 26.66
C PRO A 28 -16.85 -2.66 26.47
N SER A 29 -15.89 -1.72 26.44
CA SER A 29 -16.15 -0.30 26.16
C SER A 29 -16.77 -0.06 24.78
N LEU A 30 -16.58 -0.96 23.82
CA LEU A 30 -17.13 -0.84 22.47
C LEU A 30 -18.62 -1.21 22.37
N LYS A 31 -19.24 -1.75 23.43
CA LYS A 31 -20.63 -2.27 23.40
C LYS A 31 -21.66 -1.25 22.92
N ASN A 32 -21.48 0.02 23.28
CA ASN A 32 -22.40 1.12 22.93
C ASN A 32 -21.73 2.16 22.01
N ALA A 33 -20.62 1.80 21.36
CA ALA A 33 -19.96 2.71 20.44
C ALA A 33 -20.88 3.06 19.25
N GLN A 34 -20.87 4.33 18.84
CA GLN A 34 -21.58 4.77 17.65
C GLN A 34 -20.88 4.21 16.41
N VAL A 35 -21.65 3.57 15.52
CA VAL A 35 -21.14 3.14 14.22
C VAL A 35 -21.11 4.35 13.28
N ILE A 36 -19.92 4.65 12.74
CA ILE A 36 -19.71 5.76 11.80
C ILE A 36 -19.93 5.28 10.35
N SER A 37 -19.36 4.12 10.00
CA SER A 37 -19.45 3.51 8.67
C SER A 37 -19.35 1.99 8.77
N VAL A 38 -19.75 1.32 7.68
CA VAL A 38 -19.47 -0.10 7.44
C VAL A 38 -18.79 -0.20 6.08
N ASP A 39 -17.55 -0.68 6.09
CA ASP A 39 -16.69 -0.71 4.91
C ASP A 39 -16.39 -2.14 4.47
N ILE A 40 -16.43 -2.38 3.16
CA ILE A 40 -16.19 -3.67 2.54
C ILE A 40 -15.08 -3.49 1.50
N GLY A 41 -14.10 -4.40 1.53
CA GLY A 41 -12.96 -4.37 0.62
C GLY A 41 -12.49 -5.76 0.24
N LEU A 42 -12.10 -5.92 -1.03
CA LEU A 42 -11.54 -7.15 -1.57
C LEU A 42 -10.03 -7.10 -1.45
N ARG A 43 -9.45 -8.08 -0.75
CA ARG A 43 -7.99 -8.20 -0.63
C ARG A 43 -7.45 -8.85 -1.91
N PRO A 44 -6.41 -8.29 -2.55
CA PRO A 44 -5.79 -8.88 -3.73
C PRO A 44 -4.94 -10.09 -3.32
N PHE A 45 -5.58 -11.21 -3.02
CA PHE A 45 -4.95 -12.44 -2.55
C PHE A 45 -4.28 -13.22 -3.69
N ARG A 46 -3.16 -13.86 -3.36
CA ARG A 46 -2.51 -14.91 -4.13
C ARG A 46 -1.78 -15.82 -3.15
N ASP A 47 -1.59 -17.10 -3.49
CA ASP A 47 -0.83 -18.02 -2.63
C ASP A 47 0.62 -17.55 -2.41
N THR A 48 1.18 -16.86 -3.40
CA THR A 48 2.51 -16.25 -3.35
C THR A 48 2.47 -14.87 -3.97
N ILE A 49 3.06 -13.87 -3.33
CA ILE A 49 3.25 -12.54 -3.92
C ILE A 49 3.98 -12.69 -5.26
N ARG A 50 3.50 -12.01 -6.30
CA ARG A 50 4.21 -11.93 -7.57
C ARG A 50 5.01 -10.64 -7.61
N LEU A 51 6.30 -10.78 -7.35
CA LEU A 51 7.30 -9.71 -7.45
C LEU A 51 8.44 -10.18 -8.35
N GLU A 52 8.35 -9.86 -9.63
CA GLU A 52 9.30 -10.33 -10.65
C GLU A 52 9.31 -9.43 -11.88
N TYR A 53 10.34 -9.58 -12.71
CA TYR A 53 10.47 -8.92 -14.01
C TYR A 53 10.04 -9.84 -15.16
N GLU A 54 9.33 -9.29 -16.14
CA GLU A 54 8.90 -9.96 -17.36
C GLU A 54 9.08 -9.04 -18.59
N LEU A 55 9.58 -9.58 -19.71
CA LEU A 55 9.59 -8.88 -21.00
C LEU A 55 8.42 -9.39 -21.86
N ILE A 56 7.35 -8.60 -21.95
CA ILE A 56 6.16 -8.98 -22.71
C ILE A 56 6.33 -8.54 -24.17
N LYS A 57 6.36 -9.51 -25.10
CA LYS A 57 6.42 -9.25 -26.55
C LYS A 57 5.02 -9.27 -27.16
N SER A 58 4.80 -8.44 -28.18
CA SER A 58 3.55 -8.42 -28.94
C SER A 58 3.86 -8.39 -30.44
N LYS A 59 2.91 -8.82 -31.27
CA LYS A 59 3.03 -8.80 -32.73
C LYS A 59 3.39 -7.42 -33.30
N ASN A 60 3.01 -6.36 -32.58
CA ASN A 60 3.23 -4.97 -33.00
C ASN A 60 4.42 -4.30 -32.27
N ASN A 61 5.15 -5.03 -31.42
CA ASN A 61 6.31 -4.49 -30.70
C ASN A 61 7.37 -5.59 -30.50
N GLU A 62 8.28 -5.70 -31.45
CA GLU A 62 9.40 -6.65 -31.42
C GLU A 62 10.37 -6.39 -30.27
N ASN A 63 10.51 -5.12 -29.86
CA ASN A 63 11.35 -4.71 -28.73
C ASN A 63 10.75 -5.11 -27.37
N GLY A 64 9.45 -5.44 -27.32
CA GLY A 64 8.74 -5.82 -26.11
C GLY A 64 8.50 -4.67 -25.13
N VAL A 65 7.84 -5.00 -24.02
CA VAL A 65 7.54 -4.09 -22.90
C VAL A 65 8.12 -4.70 -21.64
N HIS A 66 8.97 -3.94 -20.95
CA HIS A 66 9.48 -4.30 -19.63
C HIS A 66 8.38 -4.12 -18.59
N VAL A 67 8.03 -5.19 -17.88
CA VAL A 67 7.03 -5.20 -16.82
C VAL A 67 7.67 -5.68 -15.53
N VAL A 68 7.44 -4.95 -14.44
CA VAL A 68 7.75 -5.42 -13.09
C VAL A 68 6.42 -5.64 -12.39
N HIS A 69 6.14 -6.89 -12.07
CA HIS A 69 4.96 -7.29 -11.31
C HIS A 69 5.19 -7.00 -9.83
N ASN A 70 4.17 -6.51 -9.13
CA ASN A 70 4.20 -6.31 -7.69
C ASN A 70 2.77 -6.37 -7.13
N TYR A 71 2.20 -7.58 -7.02
CA TYR A 71 0.82 -7.78 -6.57
C TYR A 71 0.65 -9.11 -5.81
N GLY A 72 -0.54 -9.31 -5.21
CA GLY A 72 -0.85 -10.53 -4.47
C GLY A 72 -0.57 -10.44 -2.97
N HIS A 73 -0.57 -9.24 -2.39
CA HIS A 73 -0.20 -9.00 -0.99
C HIS A 73 -1.29 -9.34 0.04
N SER A 74 -2.48 -9.74 -0.39
CA SER A 74 -3.61 -10.05 0.50
C SER A 74 -3.82 -8.94 1.55
N GLY A 75 -3.90 -9.27 2.84
CA GLY A 75 -4.04 -8.34 3.95
C GLY A 75 -2.73 -7.72 4.45
N SER A 76 -1.59 -8.07 3.88
CA SER A 76 -0.25 -7.65 4.34
C SER A 76 0.35 -6.54 3.49
N GLY A 77 -0.42 -5.94 2.57
CA GLY A 77 0.07 -4.93 1.64
C GLY A 77 0.75 -3.74 2.32
N VAL A 78 0.16 -3.19 3.37
CA VAL A 78 0.76 -2.07 4.13
C VAL A 78 2.01 -2.52 4.88
N THR A 79 1.98 -3.69 5.51
CA THR A 79 3.14 -4.22 6.26
C THR A 79 4.36 -4.45 5.36
N LEU A 80 4.14 -4.87 4.10
CA LEU A 80 5.21 -5.27 3.18
C LEU A 80 5.61 -4.17 2.19
N CYS A 81 4.89 -3.05 2.15
CA CYS A 81 4.98 -2.09 1.04
C CYS A 81 6.41 -1.60 0.79
N TRP A 82 7.14 -1.21 1.84
CA TRP A 82 8.47 -0.61 1.71
C TRP A 82 9.51 -1.61 1.19
N GLY A 83 9.48 -2.84 1.71
CA GLY A 83 10.37 -3.92 1.25
C GLY A 83 10.13 -4.26 -0.22
N CYS A 84 8.86 -4.48 -0.58
CA CYS A 84 8.48 -4.78 -1.96
C CYS A 84 8.82 -3.62 -2.91
N SER A 85 8.61 -2.37 -2.50
CA SER A 85 9.00 -1.20 -3.29
C SER A 85 10.50 -1.13 -3.55
N LYS A 86 11.34 -1.46 -2.55
CA LYS A 86 12.79 -1.52 -2.73
C LYS A 86 13.17 -2.59 -3.75
N ASP A 87 12.61 -3.79 -3.65
CA ASP A 87 12.88 -4.88 -4.59
C ASP A 87 12.46 -4.52 -6.02
N VAL A 88 11.33 -3.82 -6.18
CA VAL A 88 10.89 -3.27 -7.47
C VAL A 88 11.91 -2.30 -8.03
N VAL A 89 12.41 -1.35 -7.23
CA VAL A 89 13.44 -0.40 -7.67
C VAL A 89 14.70 -1.13 -8.13
N ASP A 90 15.12 -2.16 -7.41
CA ASP A 90 16.29 -2.96 -7.77
C ASP A 90 16.10 -3.76 -9.05
N LEU A 91 14.88 -4.27 -9.33
CA LEU A 91 14.54 -4.89 -10.61
C LEU A 91 14.55 -3.87 -11.76
N VAL A 92 13.97 -2.68 -11.54
CA VAL A 92 13.92 -1.61 -12.55
C VAL A 92 15.33 -1.15 -12.94
N ARG A 93 16.23 -0.97 -11.96
CA ARG A 93 17.63 -0.58 -12.20
C ARG A 93 18.41 -1.59 -13.03
N LYS A 94 18.06 -2.87 -12.98
CA LYS A 94 18.71 -3.92 -13.80
C LYS A 94 18.31 -3.86 -15.27
N VAL A 95 17.15 -3.28 -15.59
CA VAL A 95 16.57 -3.32 -16.95
C VAL A 95 16.58 -1.95 -17.63
N ILE A 96 16.60 -0.86 -16.88
CA ILE A 96 16.74 0.49 -17.43
C ILE A 96 18.23 0.85 -17.50
N PRO A 97 18.77 1.21 -18.68
CA PRO A 97 20.14 1.69 -18.79
C PRO A 97 20.31 2.97 -17.96
N ALA A 98 21.48 3.13 -17.33
CA ALA A 98 21.81 4.31 -16.54
C ALA A 98 21.46 5.58 -17.32
N GLN A 99 20.52 6.36 -16.81
CA GLN A 99 20.24 7.69 -17.35
C GLN A 99 21.51 8.52 -17.16
N LYS A 100 22.00 9.19 -18.22
CA LYS A 100 22.95 10.29 -18.02
C LYS A 100 22.31 11.26 -17.02
N GLU A 101 23.05 11.67 -16.01
CA GLU A 101 22.61 12.68 -15.06
C GLU A 101 22.04 13.86 -15.86
N ARG A 102 20.73 14.10 -15.73
CA ARG A 102 20.20 15.43 -16.06
C ARG A 102 20.89 16.34 -15.06
N LYS A 103 21.67 17.31 -15.54
CA LYS A 103 22.09 18.45 -14.74
C LYS A 103 20.82 19.11 -14.22
N THR A 104 20.41 18.77 -13.01
CA THR A 104 19.46 19.57 -12.26
C THR A 104 20.26 20.78 -11.80
N GLU A 105 19.97 21.95 -12.37
CA GLU A 105 20.28 23.20 -11.68
C GLU A 105 19.52 23.14 -10.36
N THR A 106 20.23 22.77 -9.29
CA THR A 106 19.70 22.71 -7.96
C THR A 106 19.38 24.14 -7.52
N SER A 107 18.12 24.54 -7.62
CA SER A 107 17.60 25.63 -6.80
C SER A 107 17.57 25.13 -5.35
N THR A 108 18.58 25.50 -4.58
CA THR A 108 18.87 25.07 -3.20
C THR A 108 17.73 25.30 -2.19
N ASN A 109 16.65 25.97 -2.56
CA ASN A 109 15.63 26.45 -1.62
C ASN A 109 14.61 25.42 -1.10
N ALA A 110 14.44 24.24 -1.71
CA ALA A 110 13.31 23.35 -1.36
C ALA A 110 13.61 22.33 -0.25
N VAL A 111 14.88 21.95 -0.05
CA VAL A 111 15.26 20.97 0.98
C VAL A 111 15.37 21.63 2.35
N GLU A 112 15.86 22.88 2.40
CA GLU A 112 15.91 23.68 3.64
C GLU A 112 14.49 23.95 4.20
N GLN A 113 13.50 24.19 3.33
CA GLN A 113 12.12 24.44 3.75
C GLN A 113 11.41 23.19 4.33
N HIS A 114 11.83 21.98 3.95
CA HIS A 114 11.20 20.75 4.46
C HIS A 114 11.80 20.30 5.81
N GLU A 115 13.07 20.59 6.07
CA GLU A 115 13.72 20.37 7.37
C GLU A 115 13.18 21.34 8.43
N GLU A 116 12.90 22.60 8.08
CA GLU A 116 12.27 23.57 9.00
C GLU A 116 10.86 23.13 9.43
N LEU A 117 10.08 22.48 8.55
CA LEU A 117 8.74 22.01 8.87
C LEU A 117 8.72 20.81 9.83
N TRP A 118 9.74 19.96 9.83
CA TRP A 118 9.86 18.87 10.82
C TRP A 118 10.30 19.38 12.19
N ASN A 119 11.22 20.35 12.24
CA ASN A 119 11.65 20.96 13.51
C ASN A 119 10.54 21.74 14.21
N ILE A 120 9.59 22.32 13.47
CA ILE A 120 8.41 22.99 14.04
C ILE A 120 7.43 21.99 14.68
N ILE A 121 7.42 20.72 14.24
CA ILE A 121 6.52 19.68 14.76
C ILE A 121 7.08 19.07 16.05
N ASP A 122 8.40 18.98 16.20
CA ASP A 122 9.03 18.40 17.39
C ASP A 122 9.07 19.36 18.61
N ASP A 123 8.96 20.68 18.40
CA ASP A 123 8.98 21.68 19.49
C ASP A 123 7.62 21.93 20.16
N ASN A 124 6.55 21.27 19.72
CA ASN A 124 5.22 21.42 20.33
C ASN A 124 4.87 20.23 21.24
N GLU A 125 5.60 20.13 22.36
CA GLU A 125 5.09 19.49 23.59
C GLU A 125 3.87 20.28 24.10
N LEU A 126 2.71 20.11 23.45
CA LEU A 126 1.42 20.47 23.99
C LEU A 126 0.38 19.55 23.36
N ILE A 127 0.01 18.49 24.08
CA ILE A 127 -1.37 18.20 24.51
C ILE A 127 -1.29 16.99 25.45
N THR A 128 -1.58 17.29 26.71
CA THR A 128 -2.08 16.39 27.75
C THR A 128 -3.23 15.50 27.27
#